data_AF-A0A959FUY3-F1
#
_entry.id   AF-A0A959FUY3-F1
#
_cell.length_a   1.000
_cell.length_b   1.000
_cell.length_c   1.000
_cell.angle_alpha   90.00
_cell.angle_beta   90.00
_cell.angle_gamma   90.00
#
_symmetry.space_group_name_H-M   'P 1'
#
loop_
_entity.id
_entity.type
_entity.pdbx_description
1 polymer ?
#
loop_
_entity_poly.entity_id
_entity_poly.type
_entity_poly.pdbx_seq_one_letter_code
_entity_poly.pdbx_strand_id
1 'polypeptide(L)'
;MRNSTIIRVVILGALAIFAIVGIQTYWFINTWDIKEKEQDERIKFALMNVAKEFERIGAQLPAYDLINRISSNYYVVNVNDVINANNLQFFLRRELEAVGMDSDFEYGIYDCATNKMVYGNYIGYSIDPDTTNIPKNDLPIYDKFTYYFGVRFPNQTSRILSTMGMTITFSIILLITILFFLYSLFIILRQKRLSEMQKDFINNMTH
;
A
#
# COMPACT_ATOMS: atom_id res chain seq x y z
N MET A 1 -3.69 -47.05 -13.43
CA MET A 1 -2.66 -46.11 -13.92
C MET A 1 -1.32 -46.51 -13.34
N ARG A 2 -0.22 -46.48 -14.11
CA ARG A 2 1.13 -46.77 -13.60
C ARG A 2 1.55 -45.65 -12.64
N ASN A 3 2.16 -45.98 -11.49
CA ASN A 3 2.60 -45.00 -10.47
C ASN A 3 3.45 -43.86 -11.07
N SER A 4 4.23 -44.17 -12.11
CA SER A 4 5.01 -43.18 -12.86
C SER A 4 4.17 -42.08 -13.53
N THR A 5 2.96 -42.40 -14.01
CA THR A 5 2.11 -41.43 -14.72
C THR A 5 1.50 -40.42 -13.76
N ILE A 6 1.04 -40.88 -12.59
CA ILE A 6 0.51 -40.00 -11.54
C ILE A 6 1.61 -39.04 -11.07
N ILE A 7 2.81 -39.56 -10.78
CA ILE A 7 3.96 -38.75 -10.33
C ILE A 7 4.34 -37.68 -11.38
N ARG A 8 4.38 -38.04 -12.67
CA ARG A 8 4.66 -37.08 -13.75
C ARG A 8 3.61 -35.96 -13.81
N VAL A 9 2.32 -36.30 -13.68
CA VAL A 9 1.23 -35.30 -13.66
C VAL A 9 1.36 -34.37 -12.45
N VAL A 10 1.67 -34.91 -11.26
CA VAL A 10 1.88 -34.09 -10.05
C VAL A 10 3.05 -33.12 -10.24
N ILE A 11 4.19 -33.61 -10.74
CA ILE A 11 5.39 -32.78 -10.95
C ILE A 11 5.11 -31.67 -11.97
N LEU A 12 4.50 -32.01 -13.10
CA LEU A 12 4.16 -31.02 -14.14
C LEU A 12 3.16 -29.97 -13.62
N GLY A 13 2.13 -30.40 -12.87
CA GLY A 13 1.16 -29.50 -12.27
C GLY A 13 1.79 -28.57 -11.21
N ALA A 14 2.65 -29.11 -10.35
CA ALA A 14 3.37 -28.31 -9.35
C ALA A 14 4.29 -27.28 -10.01
N LEU A 15 5.01 -27.66 -11.07
CA LEU A 15 5.87 -26.75 -11.83
C LEU A 15 5.06 -25.63 -12.49
N ALA A 16 3.91 -25.96 -13.10
CA ALA A 16 3.01 -24.98 -13.69
C ALA A 16 2.46 -23.99 -12.65
N ILE A 17 2.02 -24.47 -11.49
CA ILE A 17 1.56 -23.60 -10.40
C ILE A 17 2.68 -22.69 -9.91
N PHE A 18 3.89 -23.22 -9.72
CA PHE A 18 5.03 -22.43 -9.28
C PHE A 18 5.37 -21.31 -10.28
N ALA A 19 5.34 -21.61 -11.58
CA ALA A 19 5.54 -20.61 -12.63
C ALA A 19 4.46 -19.51 -12.60
N ILE A 20 3.18 -19.90 -12.50
CA ILE A 20 2.06 -18.94 -12.46
C ILE A 20 2.11 -18.08 -11.19
N VAL A 21 2.41 -18.69 -10.03
CA VAL A 21 2.59 -17.95 -8.76
C VAL A 21 3.72 -16.94 -8.90
N GLY A 22 4.87 -17.34 -9.47
CA GLY A 22 5.99 -16.42 -9.70
C GLY A 22 5.59 -15.22 -10.56
N ILE A 23 4.89 -15.45 -11.68
CA ILE A 23 4.40 -14.39 -12.56
C ILE A 23 3.40 -13.47 -11.83
N GLN A 24 2.43 -14.05 -11.12
CA GLN A 24 1.42 -13.28 -10.39
C GLN A 24 2.05 -12.44 -9.28
N THR A 25 2.98 -12.99 -8.51
CA THR A 25 3.71 -12.27 -7.47
C THR A 25 4.52 -11.11 -8.05
N TYR A 26 5.24 -11.35 -9.15
CA TYR A 26 5.95 -10.29 -9.86
C TYR A 26 5.00 -9.17 -10.31
N TRP A 27 3.87 -9.52 -10.94
CA TRP A 27 2.90 -8.55 -11.42
C TRP A 27 2.24 -7.77 -10.27
N PHE A 28 1.97 -8.42 -9.14
CA PHE A 28 1.45 -7.78 -7.93
C PHE A 28 2.40 -6.72 -7.39
N ILE A 29 3.68 -7.07 -7.19
CA ILE A 29 4.70 -6.16 -6.68
C ILE A 29 4.89 -4.99 -7.64
N ASN A 30 5.02 -5.26 -8.93
CA ASN A 30 5.18 -4.21 -9.93
C ASN A 30 3.97 -3.25 -9.98
N THR A 31 2.75 -3.80 -9.88
CA THR A 31 1.54 -2.96 -9.84
C THR A 31 1.50 -2.10 -8.57
N TRP A 32 1.91 -2.66 -7.43
CA TRP A 32 2.04 -1.90 -6.19
C TRP A 32 3.04 -0.76 -6.34
N ASP A 33 4.25 -1.03 -6.82
CA ASP A 33 5.31 -0.04 -7.00
C ASP A 33 4.89 1.08 -7.96
N ILE A 34 4.18 0.75 -9.05
CA ILE A 34 3.65 1.73 -9.99
C ILE A 34 2.62 2.63 -9.31
N LYS A 35 1.69 2.05 -8.56
CA LYS A 35 0.63 2.82 -7.88
C LYS A 35 1.17 3.67 -6.75
N GLU A 36 2.17 3.17 -6.03
CA GLU A 36 2.87 3.93 -5.00
C GLU A 36 3.60 5.14 -5.60
N LYS A 37 4.30 4.98 -6.73
CA LYS A 37 4.96 6.09 -7.45
C LYS A 37 3.96 7.10 -8.00
N GLU A 38 2.89 6.64 -8.64
CA GLU A 38 1.83 7.50 -9.18
C GLU A 38 1.23 8.38 -8.07
N GLN A 39 1.00 7.81 -6.89
CA GLN A 39 0.49 8.55 -5.75
C GLN A 39 1.53 9.50 -5.14
N ASP A 40 2.80 9.09 -5.02
CA ASP A 40 3.90 9.95 -4.57
C ASP A 40 4.06 11.19 -5.46
N GLU A 41 3.98 11.03 -6.79
CA GLU A 41 4.03 12.15 -7.74
C GLU A 41 2.84 13.11 -7.58
N ARG A 42 1.62 12.59 -7.42
CA ARG A 42 0.43 13.42 -7.17
C ARG A 42 0.54 14.22 -5.87
N ILE A 43 1.00 13.57 -4.79
CA ILE A 43 1.23 14.24 -3.50
C ILE A 43 2.29 15.32 -3.66
N LYS A 44 3.44 15.01 -4.26
CA LYS A 44 4.50 15.99 -4.50
C LYS A 44 4.03 17.16 -5.34
N PHE A 45 3.21 16.92 -6.37
CA PHE A 45 2.65 17.98 -7.20
C PHE A 45 1.70 18.88 -6.40
N ALA A 46 0.81 18.32 -5.59
CA ALA A 46 -0.07 19.10 -4.72
C ALA A 46 0.73 19.91 -3.69
N LEU A 47 1.69 19.29 -3.00
CA LEU A 47 2.54 19.95 -2.02
C LEU A 47 3.43 21.04 -2.64
N MET A 48 3.88 20.84 -3.87
CA MET A 48 4.59 21.86 -4.65
C MET A 48 3.69 23.06 -4.91
N ASN A 49 2.43 22.85 -5.27
CA ASN A 49 1.49 23.95 -5.46
C ASN A 49 1.21 24.68 -4.14
N VAL A 50 1.10 23.96 -3.01
CA VAL A 50 0.98 24.59 -1.68
C VAL A 50 2.19 25.48 -1.38
N ALA A 51 3.41 25.01 -1.64
CA ALA A 51 4.61 25.82 -1.48
C ALA A 51 4.59 27.08 -2.37
N LYS A 52 4.14 26.96 -3.63
CA LYS A 52 3.97 28.10 -4.54
C LYS A 52 2.93 29.11 -4.03
N GLU A 53 1.89 28.68 -3.32
CA GLU A 53 0.96 29.62 -2.68
C GLU A 53 1.65 30.44 -1.58
N PHE A 54 2.56 29.83 -0.82
CA PHE A 54 3.40 30.55 0.13
C PHE A 54 4.36 31.53 -0.56
N GLU A 55 4.94 31.14 -1.70
CA GLU A 55 5.77 32.03 -2.53
C GLU A 55 5.00 33.28 -2.99
N ARG A 56 3.74 33.11 -3.41
CA ARG A 56 2.87 34.22 -3.85
C ARG A 56 2.54 35.22 -2.76
N ILE A 57 2.52 34.80 -1.49
CA ILE A 57 2.30 35.69 -0.35
C ILE A 57 3.61 36.25 0.24
N GLY A 58 4.76 35.97 -0.39
CA GLY A 58 6.04 36.62 -0.10
C GLY A 58 7.14 35.69 0.43
N ALA A 59 6.88 34.39 0.59
CA ALA A 59 7.89 33.46 1.09
C ALA A 59 9.00 33.21 0.05
N GLN A 60 10.25 33.13 0.51
CA GLN A 60 11.39 32.76 -0.35
C GLN A 60 11.66 31.26 -0.27
N LEU A 61 11.13 30.52 -1.24
CA LEU A 61 11.32 29.07 -1.29
C LEU A 61 12.79 28.69 -1.50
N PRO A 62 13.26 27.59 -0.89
CA PRO A 62 14.61 27.08 -1.12
C PRO A 62 14.77 26.55 -2.55
N ALA A 63 15.96 26.73 -3.13
CA ALA A 63 16.26 26.29 -4.49
C ALA A 63 16.34 24.76 -4.66
N TYR A 64 16.52 24.01 -3.57
CA TYR A 64 16.63 22.56 -3.54
C TYR A 64 15.95 21.99 -2.29
N ASP A 65 15.70 20.67 -2.28
CA ASP A 65 15.09 19.93 -1.17
C ASP A 65 13.76 20.50 -0.64
N LEU A 66 12.94 21.07 -1.54
CA LEU A 66 11.64 21.64 -1.19
C LEU A 66 10.70 20.59 -0.58
N ILE A 67 10.63 19.40 -1.15
CA ILE A 67 9.71 18.33 -0.73
C ILE A 67 10.51 17.05 -0.53
N ASN A 68 10.43 16.51 0.69
CA ASN A 68 11.11 15.29 1.07
C ASN A 68 10.10 14.26 1.58
N ARG A 69 10.18 13.05 1.02
CA ARG A 69 9.41 11.91 1.50
C ARG A 69 10.23 11.20 2.59
N ILE A 70 9.74 11.23 3.82
CA ILE A 70 10.43 10.66 4.99
C ILE A 70 10.01 9.20 5.20
N SER A 71 8.75 8.88 4.96
CA SER A 71 8.22 7.53 4.99
C SER A 71 7.22 7.31 3.87
N SER A 72 6.67 6.10 3.77
CA SER A 72 5.72 5.78 2.70
C SER A 72 4.51 6.73 2.69
N ASN A 73 4.14 7.22 3.87
CA ASN A 73 2.97 8.05 4.14
C ASN A 73 3.26 9.42 4.74
N TYR A 74 4.51 9.85 4.88
CA TYR A 74 4.86 11.12 5.51
C TYR A 74 5.81 11.94 4.64
N TYR A 75 5.44 13.21 4.45
CA TYR A 75 6.11 14.18 3.61
C TYR A 75 6.42 15.44 4.41
N VAL A 76 7.57 16.04 4.12
CA VAL A 76 8.02 17.29 4.72
C VAL A 76 8.29 18.30 3.62
N VAL A 77 7.77 19.51 3.79
CA VAL A 77 7.91 20.62 2.84
C VAL A 77 8.62 21.78 3.51
N ASN A 78 9.80 22.13 3.01
CA ASN A 78 10.58 23.25 3.48
C ASN A 78 10.10 24.54 2.81
N VAL A 79 9.56 25.48 3.59
CA VAL A 79 9.09 26.78 3.08
C VAL A 79 10.12 27.89 3.31
N ASN A 80 11.12 27.63 4.17
CA ASN A 80 12.17 28.57 4.56
C ASN A 80 11.65 29.94 5.06
N ASP A 81 10.40 29.99 5.52
CA ASP A 81 9.73 31.17 6.05
C ASP A 81 8.63 30.78 7.05
N VAL A 82 8.11 31.74 7.81
CA VAL A 82 7.08 31.55 8.83
C VAL A 82 5.78 31.09 8.19
N ILE A 83 5.28 29.94 8.64
CA ILE A 83 4.07 29.32 8.09
C ILE A 83 2.87 29.71 8.94
N ASN A 84 1.88 30.37 8.33
CA ASN A 84 0.59 30.63 8.98
C ASN A 84 -0.30 29.38 8.91
N ALA A 85 -0.70 28.86 10.08
CA ALA A 85 -1.50 27.64 10.19
C ALA A 85 -2.86 27.70 9.47
N ASN A 86 -3.54 28.85 9.50
CA ASN A 86 -4.85 29.02 8.87
C ASN A 86 -4.74 28.95 7.34
N ASN A 87 -3.70 29.59 6.78
CA ASN A 87 -3.44 29.57 5.35
C ASN A 87 -3.00 28.17 4.90
N LEU A 88 -2.15 27.49 5.68
CA LEU A 88 -1.67 26.15 5.36
C LEU A 88 -2.80 25.15 5.18
N GLN A 89 -3.75 25.11 6.11
CA GLN A 89 -4.91 24.21 6.02
C GLN A 89 -5.70 24.44 4.74
N PHE A 90 -5.98 25.72 4.44
CA PHE A 90 -6.74 26.12 3.25
C PHE A 90 -6.03 25.72 1.96
N PHE A 91 -4.72 25.99 1.85
CA PHE A 91 -3.93 25.61 0.68
C PHE A 91 -3.83 24.10 0.52
N LEU A 92 -3.52 23.35 1.59
CA LEU A 92 -3.44 21.89 1.55
C LEU A 92 -4.74 21.29 1.02
N ARG A 93 -5.88 21.70 1.59
CA ARG A 93 -7.18 21.20 1.18
C ARG A 93 -7.44 21.48 -0.30
N ARG A 94 -7.27 22.74 -0.72
CA ARG A 94 -7.56 23.17 -2.10
C ARG A 94 -6.67 22.46 -3.12
N GLU A 95 -5.36 22.39 -2.88
CA GLU A 95 -4.41 21.81 -3.84
C GLU A 95 -4.49 20.27 -3.89
N LEU A 96 -4.78 19.60 -2.76
CA LEU A 96 -5.03 18.16 -2.74
C LEU A 96 -6.34 17.80 -3.45
N GLU A 97 -7.41 18.58 -3.24
CA GLU A 97 -8.68 18.41 -3.97
C GLU A 97 -8.50 18.67 -5.47
N ALA A 98 -7.69 19.66 -5.86
CA ALA A 98 -7.42 19.99 -7.26
C ALA A 98 -6.72 18.86 -8.03
N VAL A 99 -5.96 17.99 -7.36
CA VAL A 99 -5.35 16.79 -7.96
C VAL A 99 -6.23 15.54 -7.83
N GLY A 100 -7.47 15.69 -7.36
CA GLY A 100 -8.41 14.59 -7.14
C GLY A 100 -8.04 13.67 -5.98
N MET A 101 -7.31 14.19 -4.98
CA MET A 101 -6.97 13.43 -3.78
C MET A 101 -7.98 13.68 -2.65
N ASP A 102 -9.08 12.92 -2.68
CA ASP A 102 -10.05 12.86 -1.58
C ASP A 102 -9.60 11.83 -0.55
N SER A 103 -8.48 12.11 0.12
CA SER A 103 -7.89 11.20 1.10
C SER A 103 -7.62 11.93 2.40
N ASP A 104 -7.98 11.28 3.50
CA ASP A 104 -7.69 11.80 4.83
C ASP A 104 -6.21 12.09 4.98
N PHE A 105 -5.90 13.25 5.52
CA PHE A 105 -4.55 13.67 5.81
C PHE A 105 -4.49 14.42 7.13
N GLU A 106 -3.33 14.39 7.74
CA GLU A 106 -2.99 15.22 8.88
C GLU A 106 -1.76 16.03 8.54
N TYR A 107 -1.64 17.20 9.12
CA TYR A 107 -0.50 18.07 8.91
C TYR A 107 -0.05 18.67 10.23
N GLY A 108 1.16 19.22 10.25
CA GLY A 108 1.70 19.97 11.38
C GLY A 108 2.82 20.89 10.94
N ILE A 109 3.04 21.96 11.69
CA ILE A 109 4.10 22.93 11.45
C ILE A 109 5.20 22.69 12.48
N TYR A 110 6.44 22.66 12.06
CA TYR A 110 7.55 22.55 13.01
C TYR A 110 7.78 23.89 13.71
N ASP A 111 7.89 23.84 15.04
CA ASP A 111 8.32 24.97 15.85
C ASP A 111 9.69 24.69 16.48
N CYS A 112 10.68 25.49 16.07
CA CYS A 112 12.05 25.42 16.56
C CYS A 112 12.18 25.79 18.05
N ALA A 113 11.26 26.57 18.62
CA ALA A 113 11.33 26.98 20.02
C ALA A 113 10.93 25.85 20.98
N THR A 114 9.92 25.07 20.61
CA THR A 114 9.42 23.94 21.40
C THR A 114 9.99 22.60 20.97
N ASN A 115 10.69 22.55 19.83
CA ASN A 115 11.18 21.35 19.16
C ASN A 115 10.07 20.30 19.00
N LYS A 116 8.90 20.73 18.53
CA LYS A 116 7.71 19.88 18.34
C LYS A 116 6.94 20.29 17.10
N MET A 117 6.13 19.34 16.60
CA MET A 117 5.13 19.62 15.58
C MET A 117 3.91 20.25 16.25
N VAL A 118 3.61 21.49 15.88
CA VAL A 118 2.55 22.34 16.45
C VAL A 118 1.54 22.76 15.38
N TYR A 119 0.41 23.32 15.81
CA TYR A 119 -0.66 23.82 14.93
C TYR A 119 -1.21 22.81 13.90
N GLY A 120 -1.01 21.51 14.16
CA GLY A 120 -1.47 20.44 13.31
C GLY A 120 -2.91 20.04 13.55
N ASN A 121 -3.57 19.57 12.48
CA ASN A 121 -4.92 19.04 12.52
C ASN A 121 -5.08 17.84 11.57
N TYR A 122 -6.10 17.01 11.82
CA TYR A 122 -6.55 15.93 10.94
C TYR A 122 -7.72 16.43 10.09
N ILE A 123 -7.66 16.15 8.79
CA ILE A 123 -8.72 16.47 7.83
C ILE A 123 -9.24 15.15 7.27
N GLY A 124 -10.47 14.80 7.67
CA GLY A 124 -11.20 13.66 7.12
C GLY A 124 -12.02 14.07 5.91
N TYR A 125 -12.00 13.24 4.87
CA TYR A 125 -12.87 13.34 3.69
C TYR A 125 -14.09 12.41 3.78
N SER A 126 -14.18 11.61 4.83
CA SER A 126 -15.36 10.80 5.17
C SER A 126 -16.51 11.68 5.68
N ILE A 127 -17.75 11.23 5.44
CA ILE A 127 -19.00 11.98 5.67
C ILE A 127 -19.27 12.27 7.17
N ASP A 128 -18.51 11.66 8.08
CA ASP A 128 -18.75 11.82 9.52
C ASP A 128 -18.06 13.11 10.04
N PRO A 129 -18.82 14.10 10.52
CA PRO A 129 -18.27 15.42 10.87
C PRO A 129 -17.51 15.43 12.20
N ASP A 130 -17.42 14.30 12.91
CA ASP A 130 -16.75 14.22 14.21
C ASP A 130 -15.31 13.71 14.12
N THR A 131 -14.45 14.50 13.47
CA THR A 131 -12.99 14.28 13.45
C THR A 131 -12.28 14.93 14.65
N THR A 132 -13.03 15.43 15.63
CA THR A 132 -12.48 16.25 16.74
C THR A 132 -11.67 15.45 17.79
N ASN A 133 -11.70 14.12 17.73
CA ASN A 133 -11.10 13.23 18.74
C ASN A 133 -10.18 12.14 18.17
N ILE A 134 -9.55 12.36 17.02
CA ILE A 134 -8.49 11.45 16.55
C ILE A 134 -7.22 11.78 17.36
N PRO A 135 -6.57 10.80 18.00
CA PRO A 135 -5.37 11.05 18.79
C PRO A 135 -4.35 11.78 17.92
N LYS A 136 -3.93 12.97 18.37
CA LYS A 136 -2.80 13.70 17.81
C LYS A 136 -1.55 12.86 18.06
N ASN A 137 -1.31 11.88 17.18
CA ASN A 137 -0.10 11.11 17.24
C ASN A 137 0.99 12.02 16.69
N ASP A 138 1.93 12.41 17.54
CA ASP A 138 2.96 13.39 17.20
C ASP A 138 3.64 13.00 15.89
N LEU A 139 3.60 13.94 14.94
CA LEU A 139 4.30 13.79 13.67
C LEU A 139 5.82 13.73 13.95
N PRO A 140 6.56 12.82 13.29
CA PRO A 140 7.99 12.73 13.52
C PRO A 140 8.69 14.02 13.05
N ILE A 141 9.62 14.50 13.85
CA ILE A 141 10.40 15.71 13.55
C ILE A 141 11.45 15.39 12.48
N TYR A 142 11.78 16.38 11.65
CA TYR A 142 12.81 16.31 10.65
C TYR A 142 13.82 17.45 10.86
N ASP A 143 14.89 17.14 11.59
CA ASP A 143 15.87 18.12 12.10
C ASP A 143 16.73 18.80 11.02
N LYS A 144 16.47 18.59 9.72
CA LYS A 144 17.24 19.24 8.65
C LYS A 144 16.74 20.62 8.26
N PHE A 145 15.50 20.98 8.62
CA PHE A 145 14.89 22.25 8.24
C PHE A 145 14.38 23.01 9.46
N THR A 146 14.53 24.34 9.44
CA THR A 146 14.05 25.22 10.53
C THR A 146 12.61 25.66 10.32
N TYR A 147 12.18 25.82 9.07
CA TYR A 147 10.86 26.32 8.69
C TYR A 147 10.20 25.38 7.70
N TYR A 148 9.49 24.38 8.23
CA TYR A 148 8.82 23.36 7.41
C TYR A 148 7.48 22.95 7.99
N PHE A 149 6.63 22.38 7.13
CA PHE A 149 5.44 21.66 7.55
C PHE A 149 5.52 20.20 7.10
N GLY A 150 4.93 19.32 7.89
CA GLY A 150 4.79 17.90 7.60
C GLY A 150 3.35 17.54 7.27
N VAL A 151 3.16 16.57 6.38
CA VAL A 151 1.86 16.04 5.99
C VAL A 151 1.92 14.51 5.99
N ARG A 152 1.03 13.85 6.74
CA ARG A 152 0.91 12.39 6.80
C ARG A 152 -0.43 11.92 6.25
N PHE A 153 -0.40 10.86 5.44
CA PHE A 153 -1.57 10.23 4.82
C PHE A 153 -1.83 8.86 5.48
N PRO A 154 -2.63 8.78 6.57
CA PRO A 154 -2.80 7.56 7.35
C PRO A 154 -3.33 6.38 6.52
N ASN A 155 -4.22 6.65 5.56
CA ASN A 155 -4.89 5.62 4.75
C ASN A 155 -4.18 5.31 3.42
N GLN A 156 -2.93 5.73 3.22
CA GLN A 156 -2.24 5.62 1.92
C GLN A 156 -2.19 4.19 1.37
N THR A 157 -1.81 3.19 2.18
CA THR A 157 -1.71 1.79 1.74
C THR A 157 -3.06 1.18 1.37
N SER A 158 -4.08 1.45 2.18
CA SER A 158 -5.46 1.02 1.91
C SER A 158 -6.00 1.63 0.62
N ARG A 159 -5.70 2.92 0.37
CA ARG A 159 -6.07 3.60 -0.89
C ARG A 159 -5.38 2.97 -2.10
N ILE A 160 -4.07 2.70 -2.03
CA ILE A 160 -3.35 2.00 -3.10
C ILE A 160 -4.00 0.64 -3.38
N LEU A 161 -4.21 -0.17 -2.34
CA LEU A 161 -4.88 -1.48 -2.43
C LEU A 161 -6.26 -1.38 -3.08
N SER A 162 -7.06 -0.38 -2.73
CA SER A 162 -8.40 -0.20 -3.29
C SER A 162 -8.40 0.03 -4.82
N THR A 163 -7.32 0.59 -5.36
CA THR A 163 -7.16 0.78 -6.82
C THR A 163 -6.64 -0.46 -7.54
N MET A 164 -6.14 -1.46 -6.82
CA MET A 164 -5.56 -2.69 -7.36
C MET A 164 -6.58 -3.85 -7.45
N GLY A 165 -7.88 -3.52 -7.53
CA GLY A 165 -8.97 -4.50 -7.47
C GLY A 165 -8.78 -5.69 -8.40
N MET A 166 -8.42 -5.47 -9.68
CA MET A 166 -8.22 -6.53 -10.66
C MET A 166 -7.05 -7.47 -10.29
N THR A 167 -5.94 -6.92 -9.82
CA THR A 167 -4.76 -7.67 -9.36
C THR A 167 -5.09 -8.51 -8.12
N ILE A 168 -5.86 -7.95 -7.20
CA ILE A 168 -6.33 -8.66 -6.00
C ILE A 168 -7.28 -9.81 -6.41
N THR A 169 -8.23 -9.56 -7.31
CA THR A 169 -9.17 -10.58 -7.81
C THR A 169 -8.43 -11.75 -8.46
N PHE A 170 -7.44 -11.51 -9.33
CA PHE A 170 -6.65 -12.60 -9.92
C PHE A 170 -5.83 -13.38 -8.89
N SER A 171 -5.32 -12.70 -7.86
CA SER A 171 -4.59 -13.35 -6.77
C SER A 171 -5.51 -14.28 -5.96
N ILE A 172 -6.77 -13.88 -5.73
CA ILE A 172 -7.79 -14.71 -5.08
C ILE A 172 -8.15 -15.94 -5.95
N ILE A 173 -8.36 -15.74 -7.26
CA ILE A 173 -8.66 -16.83 -8.18
C ILE A 173 -7.50 -17.85 -8.22
N LEU A 174 -6.26 -17.37 -8.23
CA LEU A 174 -5.09 -18.23 -8.18
C LEU A 174 -5.05 -19.04 -6.87
N LEU A 175 -5.32 -18.39 -5.72
CA LEU A 175 -5.38 -19.07 -4.43
C LEU A 175 -6.42 -20.20 -4.43
N ILE A 176 -7.62 -19.94 -4.94
CA ILE A 176 -8.69 -20.95 -5.08
C ILE A 176 -8.23 -22.09 -5.99
N THR A 177 -7.56 -21.78 -7.09
CA THR A 177 -7.05 -22.77 -8.05
C THR A 177 -6.01 -23.69 -7.41
N ILE A 178 -5.11 -23.14 -6.60
CA ILE A 178 -4.12 -23.92 -5.84
C ILE A 178 -4.81 -24.85 -4.84
N LEU A 179 -5.78 -24.33 -4.07
CA LEU A 179 -6.55 -25.15 -3.13
C LEU A 179 -7.29 -26.29 -3.82
N PHE A 180 -7.91 -26.02 -4.98
CA PHE A 180 -8.59 -27.04 -5.78
C PHE A 180 -7.61 -28.10 -6.31
N PHE A 181 -6.43 -27.71 -6.76
CA PHE A 181 -5.40 -28.64 -7.21
C PHE A 181 -4.90 -29.53 -6.07
N LEU A 182 -4.61 -28.94 -4.90
CA LEU A 182 -4.20 -29.69 -3.70
C LEU A 182 -5.28 -30.67 -3.24
N TYR A 183 -6.54 -30.25 -3.24
CA TYR A 183 -7.67 -31.13 -2.93
C TYR A 183 -7.80 -32.28 -3.94
N SER A 184 -7.68 -31.98 -5.23
CA SER A 184 -7.72 -32.98 -6.29
C SER A 184 -6.59 -34.03 -6.13
N LEU A 185 -5.38 -33.57 -5.82
CA LEU A 185 -4.24 -34.45 -5.53
C LEU A 185 -4.50 -35.33 -4.30
N PHE A 186 -5.05 -34.75 -3.24
CA PHE A 186 -5.41 -35.50 -2.03
C PHE A 186 -6.39 -36.64 -2.35
N ILE A 187 -7.43 -36.36 -3.14
CA ILE A 187 -8.39 -37.39 -3.58
C ILE A 187 -7.71 -38.49 -4.40
N ILE A 188 -6.88 -38.13 -5.39
CA ILE A 188 -6.18 -39.11 -6.24
C ILE A 188 -5.27 -40.03 -5.41
N LEU A 189 -4.49 -39.46 -4.48
CA LEU A 189 -3.59 -40.24 -3.61
C LEU A 189 -4.38 -41.15 -2.66
N ARG A 190 -5.51 -40.68 -2.13
CA ARG A 190 -6.41 -41.48 -1.28
C ARG A 190 -7.03 -42.64 -2.05
N GLN A 191 -7.54 -42.41 -3.26
CA GLN A 191 -8.11 -43.46 -4.13
C GLN A 191 -7.08 -44.53 -4.46
N LYS A 192 -5.85 -44.11 -4.78
CA LYS A 192 -4.75 -45.04 -5.06
C LYS A 192 -4.46 -45.95 -3.86
N ARG A 193 -4.35 -45.38 -2.65
CA ARG A 193 -4.10 -46.15 -1.43
C ARG A 193 -5.21 -47.18 -1.15
N LEU A 194 -6.48 -46.81 -1.37
CA LEU A 194 -7.61 -47.73 -1.22
C LEU A 194 -7.54 -48.89 -2.22
N SER A 195 -7.18 -48.59 -3.48
CA SER A 195 -7.05 -49.61 -4.52
C SER A 195 -5.89 -50.59 -4.24
N GLU A 196 -4.76 -50.10 -3.72
CA GLU A 196 -3.63 -50.95 -3.31
C GLU A 196 -4.03 -51.88 -2.15
N MET A 197 -4.70 -51.37 -1.09
CA MET A 197 -5.17 -52.20 0.03
C MET A 197 -6.18 -53.28 -0.40
N GLN A 198 -7.13 -52.95 -1.30
CA GLN A 198 -8.07 -53.94 -1.83
C GLN A 198 -7.36 -55.05 -2.61
N LYS A 199 -6.36 -54.68 -3.41
CA LYS A 199 -5.57 -55.64 -4.18
C LYS A 199 -4.76 -56.55 -3.26
N ASP A 200 -4.15 -56.00 -2.22
CA ASP A 200 -3.39 -56.75 -1.23
C ASP A 200 -4.29 -57.72 -0.46
N PHE A 201 -5.50 -57.30 -0.09
CA PHE A 201 -6.49 -58.17 0.56
C PHE A 201 -6.89 -59.36 -0.32
N ILE A 202 -7.21 -59.12 -1.60
CA ILE A 202 -7.57 -60.18 -2.54
C ILE A 202 -6.40 -61.15 -2.72
N ASN A 203 -5.19 -60.63 -2.93
CA ASN A 203 -4.00 -61.43 -3.16
C ASN A 203 -3.60 -62.26 -1.92
N ASN A 204 -3.81 -61.72 -0.72
CA ASN A 204 -3.58 -62.44 0.54
C ASN A 204 -4.67 -63.49 0.85
N MET A 205 -5.89 -63.35 0.31
CA MET A 205 -6.96 -64.35 0.47
C MET A 205 -6.97 -65.44 -0.60
N THR A 206 -6.31 -65.25 -1.75
CA THR A 206 -6.25 -66.24 -2.84
C THR A 206 -5.06 -67.19 -2.76
N HIS A 207 -4.11 -66.91 -1.86
CA HIS A 207 -2.97 -67.76 -1.55
C HIS A 207 -3.21 -68.49 -0.22
#